data_AF-E2BJ71-F1
#
_entry.id   AF-E2BJ71-F1
#
_cell.length_a   1.000
_cell.length_b   1.000
_cell.length_c   1.000
_cell.angle_alpha   90.00
_cell.angle_beta   90.00
_cell.angle_gamma   90.00
#
_symmetry.space_group_name_H-M   'P 1'
#
loop_
_entity.id
_entity.type
_entity.pdbx_description
1 polymer ?
#
loop_
_entity_poly.entity_id
_entity_poly.type
_entity_poly.pdbx_seq_one_letter_code
_entity_poly.pdbx_strand_id
1 'polypeptide(L)'
;MTKGLRILAFPSNQFANQEPGTNEEILNFVQRYNVTFDMFEKIDVNGENAHPLWKWLEEQKDGKIKWNFTKFIVDRKGQVVSRFEPHTEPLDMEDTLKKYL
;
A
#
# COMPACT_ATOMS: atom_id res chain seq x y z
N MET A 1 1.37 -3.63 20.98
CA MET A 1 2.61 -2.84 20.81
C MET A 1 3.19 -3.12 19.43
N THR A 2 3.31 -2.10 18.59
CA THR A 2 3.82 -2.14 17.21
C THR A 2 5.35 -2.27 17.23
N LYS A 3 5.89 -3.49 17.38
CA LYS A 3 7.34 -3.77 17.47
C LYS A 3 8.12 -3.39 16.19
N GLY A 4 8.13 -2.12 15.78
CA GLY A 4 8.76 -1.62 14.56
C GLY A 4 7.92 -1.72 13.29
N LEU A 5 6.63 -2.10 13.36
CA LEU A 5 5.75 -2.06 12.19
C LEU A 5 5.55 -0.62 11.71
N ARG A 6 5.72 -0.41 10.40
CA ARG A 6 5.35 0.83 9.70
C ARG A 6 4.37 0.49 8.58
N ILE A 7 3.33 1.29 8.46
CA ILE A 7 2.35 1.21 7.38
C ILE A 7 2.59 2.42 6.49
N LEU A 8 2.74 2.15 5.19
CA LEU A 8 2.97 3.16 4.16
C LEU A 8 1.80 3.07 3.18
N ALA A 9 1.07 4.17 2.99
CA ALA A 9 -0.10 4.22 2.15
C ALA A 9 0.12 5.15 0.95
N PHE A 10 -0.15 4.63 -0.25
CA PHE A 10 0.06 5.32 -1.52
C PHE A 10 -1.29 5.47 -2.25
N PRO A 11 -1.91 6.67 -2.22
CA PRO A 11 -3.13 6.93 -2.97
C PRO A 11 -2.92 6.71 -4.47
N SER A 12 -3.95 6.21 -5.17
CA SER A 12 -3.93 6.06 -6.63
C SER A 12 -5.32 6.18 -7.21
N ASN A 13 -5.45 6.90 -8.33
CA ASN A 13 -6.73 7.08 -9.01
C ASN A 13 -6.96 6.09 -10.17
N GLN A 14 -6.06 5.13 -10.37
CA GLN A 14 -6.07 4.23 -11.53
C GLN A 14 -7.21 3.19 -11.51
N PHE A 15 -7.93 3.05 -10.40
CA PHE A 15 -8.98 2.06 -10.22
C PHE A 15 -10.34 2.74 -10.06
N ALA A 16 -11.12 2.74 -11.14
CA ALA A 16 -12.47 3.32 -11.23
C ALA A 16 -12.59 4.77 -10.73
N ASN A 17 -11.51 5.56 -10.83
CA ASN A 17 -11.44 6.94 -10.34
C ASN A 17 -11.88 7.09 -8.88
N GLN A 18 -11.57 6.11 -8.02
CA GLN A 18 -11.97 6.13 -6.60
C GLN A 18 -11.14 7.09 -5.72
N GLU A 19 -10.10 7.73 -6.27
CA GLU A 19 -9.24 8.69 -5.57
C GLU A 19 -9.03 9.98 -6.42
N PRO A 20 -10.12 10.68 -6.81
CA PRO A 20 -10.05 11.75 -7.80
C PRO A 20 -9.42 13.03 -7.25
N GLY A 21 -9.43 13.22 -5.93
CA GLY A 21 -8.96 14.42 -5.25
C GLY A 21 -7.46 14.68 -5.40
N THR A 22 -7.06 15.91 -5.13
CA THR A 22 -5.67 16.34 -5.02
C THR A 22 -5.01 15.78 -3.75
N ASN A 23 -3.67 15.82 -3.69
CA ASN A 23 -2.93 15.36 -2.50
C ASN A 23 -3.42 16.04 -1.20
N GLU A 24 -3.74 17.33 -1.26
CA GLU A 24 -4.24 18.10 -0.11
C GLU A 24 -5.64 17.65 0.30
N GLU A 25 -6.55 17.44 -0.67
CA GLU A 25 -7.90 16.94 -0.39
C GLU A 25 -7.89 15.54 0.22
N ILE A 26 -7.02 14.65 -0.28
CA ILE A 26 -6.82 13.30 0.25
C ILE A 26 -6.31 13.37 1.69
N LEU A 27 -5.28 14.19 1.94
CA LEU A 27 -4.71 14.36 3.28
C LEU A 27 -5.75 14.90 4.27
N ASN A 28 -6.51 15.91 3.88
CA ASN A 28 -7.60 16.46 4.70
C ASN A 28 -8.70 15.42 4.94
N PHE A 29 -9.02 14.60 3.94
CA PHE A 29 -10.00 13.52 4.07
C PHE A 29 -9.58 12.53 5.15
N VAL A 30 -8.35 12.00 5.08
CA VAL A 30 -7.85 10.94 5.97
C VAL A 30 -7.57 11.43 7.39
N GLN A 31 -7.21 12.70 7.57
CA GLN A 31 -7.01 13.30 8.90
C GLN A 31 -8.29 13.24 9.77
N ARG A 32 -9.48 13.32 9.16
CA ARG A 32 -10.76 13.18 9.87
C ARG A 32 -10.97 11.80 10.49
N TYR A 33 -10.23 10.79 10.02
CA TYR A 33 -10.24 9.43 10.54
C TYR A 33 -9.10 9.15 11.52
N ASN A 34 -8.34 10.17 11.93
CA ASN A 34 -7.19 10.04 12.83
C ASN A 34 -6.16 9.00 12.35
N VAL A 35 -5.90 8.95 11.04
CA VAL A 35 -4.86 8.08 10.48
C VAL A 35 -3.50 8.47 11.05
N THR A 36 -2.80 7.49 11.62
CA THR A 36 -1.48 7.69 12.26
C THR A 36 -0.32 7.08 11.47
N PHE A 37 -0.60 6.48 10.32
CA PHE A 37 0.42 5.89 9.45
C PHE A 37 0.83 6.84 8.33
N ASP A 38 1.94 6.55 7.66
CA ASP A 38 2.51 7.44 6.67
C ASP A 38 1.66 7.42 5.38
N MET A 39 1.13 8.58 5.02
CA MET A 39 0.41 8.82 3.76
C MET A 39 1.34 9.55 2.80
N PHE A 40 1.50 8.99 1.60
CA PHE A 40 2.32 9.57 0.54
C PHE A 40 1.46 10.34 -0.46
N GLU A 41 2.11 11.03 -1.39
CA GLU A 41 1.42 11.64 -2.52
C GLU A 41 0.76 10.60 -3.43
N LYS A 42 -0.23 11.05 -4.20
CA LYS A 42 -0.91 10.23 -5.18
C LYS A 42 0.04 9.84 -6.31
N ILE A 43 0.05 8.56 -6.67
CA ILE A 43 0.93 8.01 -7.70
C ILE A 43 0.19 7.03 -8.61
N ASP A 44 0.79 6.79 -9.79
CA ASP A 44 0.44 5.66 -10.62
C ASP A 44 1.16 4.40 -10.10
N VAL A 45 0.42 3.31 -10.00
CA VAL A 45 0.91 2.00 -9.54
C VAL A 45 1.09 1.00 -10.69
N ASN A 46 0.38 1.21 -11.80
CA ASN A 46 0.42 0.41 -13.03
C ASN A 46 0.86 1.24 -14.24
N GLY A 47 1.41 0.57 -15.25
CA GLY A 47 1.70 1.16 -16.57
C GLY A 47 3.08 1.83 -16.69
N GLU A 48 3.31 2.50 -17.82
CA GLU A 48 4.62 3.11 -18.13
C GLU A 48 5.03 4.19 -17.11
N ASN A 49 4.05 4.94 -16.60
CA ASN A 49 4.26 6.01 -15.62
C ASN A 49 4.21 5.51 -14.16
N ALA A 50 4.08 4.20 -13.93
CA ALA A 50 4.06 3.68 -12.58
C ALA A 50 5.32 4.08 -11.80
N HIS A 51 5.12 4.45 -10.55
CA HIS A 51 6.20 4.81 -9.65
C HIS A 51 7.23 3.66 -9.55
N PRO A 52 8.54 3.94 -9.55
CA PRO A 52 9.57 2.88 -9.57
C PRO A 52 9.42 1.84 -8.45
N LEU A 53 9.00 2.26 -7.26
CA LEU A 53 8.70 1.35 -6.15
C LEU A 53 7.61 0.34 -6.51
N TRP A 54 6.52 0.76 -7.17
CA TRP A 54 5.43 -0.14 -7.53
C TRP A 54 5.81 -1.10 -8.66
N LYS A 55 6.56 -0.63 -9.66
CA LYS A 55 7.14 -1.51 -10.68
C LYS A 55 7.99 -2.61 -10.05
N TRP A 56 8.86 -2.25 -9.11
CA TRP A 56 9.68 -3.21 -8.39
C TRP A 56 8.82 -4.18 -7.55
N LEU A 57 7.79 -3.72 -6.84
CA LEU A 57 6.89 -4.58 -6.06
C LEU A 57 6.14 -5.59 -6.93
N GLU A 58 5.70 -5.20 -8.12
CA GLU A 58 5.05 -6.11 -9.09
C GLU A 58 6.00 -7.23 -9.55
N GLU A 59 7.28 -6.91 -9.75
CA GLU A 59 8.31 -7.90 -10.12
C GLU A 59 8.59 -8.90 -8.99
N GLN A 60 8.54 -8.47 -7.72
CA GLN A 60 8.88 -9.34 -6.59
C GLN A 60 7.84 -10.44 -6.29
N LYS A 61 6.56 -10.21 -6.64
CA LYS A 61 5.45 -11.14 -6.37
C LYS A 61 4.55 -11.33 -7.59
N ASP A 62 5.16 -11.30 -8.76
CA ASP A 62 4.63 -11.58 -10.09
C ASP A 62 3.19 -11.09 -10.32
N GLY A 63 3.07 -9.88 -10.85
CA GLY A 63 1.88 -9.45 -11.56
C GLY A 63 1.41 -8.05 -11.21
N LYS A 64 0.56 -7.50 -12.09
CA LYS A 64 0.03 -6.15 -11.98
C LYS A 64 -0.84 -5.94 -10.74
N ILE A 65 -0.94 -4.70 -10.26
CA ILE A 65 -1.91 -4.34 -9.21
C ILE A 65 -3.32 -4.38 -9.82
N LYS A 66 -4.19 -5.23 -9.26
CA LYS A 66 -5.51 -5.49 -9.84
C LYS A 66 -6.58 -4.48 -9.40
N TRP A 67 -6.45 -3.93 -8.20
CA TRP A 67 -7.43 -3.01 -7.62
C TRP A 67 -6.84 -2.23 -6.43
N ASN A 68 -7.64 -1.30 -5.90
CA ASN A 68 -7.37 -0.62 -4.63
C ASN A 68 -7.13 -1.62 -3.49
N PHE A 69 -6.30 -1.23 -2.52
CA PHE A 69 -5.98 -2.02 -1.32
C PHE A 69 -5.25 -3.35 -1.56
N THR A 70 -4.49 -3.52 -2.65
CA THR A 70 -3.43 -4.55 -2.68
C THR A 70 -2.37 -4.22 -1.61
N LYS A 71 -1.95 -5.21 -0.82
CA LYS A 71 -0.98 -5.01 0.27
C LYS A 71 0.28 -5.82 0.04
N PHE A 72 1.42 -5.29 0.48
CA PHE A 72 2.70 -5.97 0.48
C PHE A 72 3.29 -5.93 1.89
N ILE A 73 3.93 -7.03 2.29
CA ILE A 73 4.78 -7.05 3.48
C ILE A 73 6.22 -7.04 3.01
N VAL A 74 6.96 -6.03 3.44
CA VAL A 74 8.40 -5.89 3.24
C VAL A 74 9.07 -6.05 4.60
N ASP A 75 10.04 -6.97 4.69
CA ASP A 75 10.76 -7.21 5.94
C ASP A 75 11.83 -6.14 6.22
N ARG A 76 12.49 -6.22 7.39
CA ARG A 76 13.53 -5.27 7.79
C ARG A 76 14.81 -5.34 6.94
N LYS A 77 14.95 -6.35 6.09
CA LYS A 77 16.06 -6.49 5.12
C LYS A 77 15.67 -5.94 3.73
N GLY A 78 14.47 -5.38 3.60
CA GLY A 78 13.95 -4.84 2.34
C GLY A 78 13.41 -5.92 1.40
N GLN A 79 13.16 -7.14 1.87
CA GLN A 79 12.65 -8.23 1.02
C GLN A 79 11.13 -8.26 1.04
N VAL A 80 10.51 -8.40 -0.14
CA VAL A 80 9.06 -8.60 -0.23
C VAL A 80 8.74 -10.04 0.15
N VAL A 81 8.16 -10.22 1.33
CA VAL A 81 7.90 -11.55 1.89
C VAL A 81 6.50 -12.03 1.58
N SER A 82 5.53 -11.13 1.37
CA SER A 82 4.15 -11.48 1.02
C SER A 82 3.45 -10.39 0.23
N ARG A 83 2.45 -10.80 -0.55
CA ARG A 83 1.50 -9.94 -1.27
C ARG A 83 0.10 -10.44 -0.95
N PHE A 84 -0.83 -9.53 -0.72
CA PHE A 84 -2.23 -9.81 -0.41
C PHE A 84 -3.14 -9.04 -1.36
N GLU A 85 -4.21 -9.71 -1.76
CA GLU A 85 -5.19 -9.17 -2.68
C GLU A 85 -6.17 -8.22 -1.94
N PRO A 86 -6.90 -7.35 -2.67
CA PRO A 86 -7.81 -6.36 -2.11
C PRO A 86 -8.77 -6.90 -1.04
N HIS A 87 -9.31 -8.10 -1.26
CA HIS A 87 -10.30 -8.75 -0.40
C HIS A 87 -9.71 -9.38 0.87
N THR A 88 -8.38 -9.44 1.02
CA THR A 88 -7.78 -9.87 2.29
C THR A 88 -7.90 -8.74 3.30
N GLU A 89 -8.57 -9.00 4.42
CA GLU A 89 -8.70 -8.03 5.49
C GLU A 89 -7.35 -7.82 6.21
N PRO A 90 -7.03 -6.59 6.66
CA PRO A 90 -5.75 -6.33 7.33
C PRO A 90 -5.47 -7.22 8.54
N LEU A 91 -6.52 -7.62 9.28
CA LEU A 91 -6.37 -8.50 10.45
C LEU A 91 -6.00 -9.94 10.06
N ASP A 92 -6.43 -10.41 8.90
CA ASP A 92 -6.05 -11.74 8.39
C ASP A 92 -4.56 -11.82 8.04
N MET A 93 -3.88 -10.67 7.90
CA MET A 93 -2.44 -10.60 7.66
C MET A 93 -1.60 -10.71 8.94
N GLU A 94 -2.21 -10.65 10.13
CA GLU A 94 -1.50 -10.50 11.40
C GLU A 94 -0.52 -11.66 11.66
N ASP A 95 -0.93 -12.89 11.40
CA ASP A 95 -0.08 -14.07 11.60
C ASP A 95 1.12 -14.11 10.65
N THR A 96 0.99 -13.51 9.47
CA THR A 96 2.12 -13.34 8.56
C THR A 96 3.04 -12.24 9.05
N LEU A 97 2.49 -11.08 9.45
CA LEU A 97 3.26 -9.95 9.98
C LEU A 97 4.08 -10.35 11.20
N LYS A 98 3.50 -11.10 12.16
CA LYS A 98 4.17 -11.57 13.39
C LYS A 98 5.46 -12.35 13.13
N LYS A 99 5.63 -12.98 11.97
CA LYS A 99 6.86 -13.69 11.60
C LYS A 99 8.05 -12.76 11.34
N TYR A 100 7.78 -11.47 11.11
CA TYR A 100 8.76 -10.47 10.70
C TYR A 100 8.89 -9.27 11.66
N LEU A 101 8.15 -9.28 12.78
CA LEU A 101 8.17 -8.24 13.82
C LEU A 101 9.18 -8.53 14.93
#